data_AF-A0A2N9LMV5-F1
#
_entry.id   AF-A0A2N9LMV5-F1
#
_cell.length_a   1.000
_cell.length_b   1.000
_cell.length_c   1.000
_cell.angle_alpha   90.00
_cell.angle_beta   90.00
_cell.angle_gamma   90.00
#
_symmetry.space_group_name_H-M   'P 1'
#
loop_
_entity.id
_entity.type
_entity.pdbx_description
1 polymer ?
#
loop_
_entity_poly.entity_id
_entity_poly.type
_entity_poly.pdbx_seq_one_letter_code
_entity_poly.pdbx_strand_id
1 'polypeptide(L)'
;MSILMVTGIEGAQNCAATVGKQLGLDVEIAQGRKDALAALRRKEYLAVLIDETLAECDPAAADKICESAGLAIPLQINFALSGAARLIREIRSALHRREREQALARRAAAAAIEAELKTTVAGLLLQSQLALNGSEVAPPVAERLRVVADLAGCLRRQLSEPLAASGQTVH
;
A
#
# COMPACT_ATOMS: atom_id res chain seq x y z
N MET A 1 9.10 -4.07 10.71
CA MET A 1 8.76 -4.41 9.31
C MET A 1 9.88 -5.28 8.76
N SER A 2 9.58 -6.35 8.01
CA SER A 2 10.59 -7.36 7.66
C SER A 2 10.87 -7.49 6.16
N ILE A 3 12.07 -7.94 5.84
CA ILE A 3 12.52 -8.38 4.52
C ILE A 3 12.67 -9.90 4.55
N LEU A 4 12.29 -10.58 3.47
CA LEU A 4 12.54 -12.01 3.28
C LEU A 4 13.71 -12.19 2.32
N MET A 5 14.72 -12.97 2.71
CA MET A 5 15.83 -13.40 1.86
C MET A 5 15.66 -14.87 1.49
N VAL A 6 15.40 -15.15 0.22
CA VAL A 6 15.30 -16.49 -0.33
C VAL A 6 16.62 -16.84 -1.01
N THR A 7 17.50 -17.52 -0.28
CA THR A 7 18.82 -17.88 -0.76
C THR A 7 19.35 -19.15 -0.08
N GLY A 8 20.18 -19.89 -0.81
CA GLY A 8 20.94 -21.03 -0.30
C GLY A 8 22.44 -20.73 -0.09
N ILE A 9 22.88 -19.47 -0.23
CA ILE A 9 24.32 -19.16 -0.12
C ILE A 9 24.85 -19.40 1.29
N GLU A 10 26.12 -19.80 1.34
CA GLU A 10 26.86 -19.82 2.58
C GLU A 10 27.04 -18.39 3.11
N GLY A 11 26.85 -18.19 4.41
CA GLY A 11 26.95 -16.85 5.02
C GLY A 11 25.72 -15.96 4.85
N ALA A 12 24.58 -16.51 4.39
CA ALA A 12 23.30 -15.78 4.31
C ALA A 12 22.93 -15.06 5.61
N GLN A 13 23.21 -15.67 6.78
CA GLN A 13 22.96 -15.07 8.10
C GLN A 13 23.77 -13.79 8.32
N ASN A 14 25.05 -13.78 7.94
CA ASN A 14 25.90 -12.59 8.09
C ASN A 14 25.45 -11.46 7.16
N CYS A 15 25.04 -11.81 5.94
CA CYS A 15 24.47 -10.87 4.99
C CYS A 15 23.17 -10.26 5.54
N ALA A 16 22.24 -11.10 5.99
CA ALA A 16 20.98 -10.69 6.59
C ALA A 16 21.18 -9.78 7.81
N ALA A 17 22.10 -10.13 8.71
CA ALA A 17 22.44 -9.31 9.88
C ALA A 17 22.98 -7.93 9.48
N THR A 18 23.84 -7.88 8.46
CA THR A 18 24.40 -6.62 7.95
C THR A 18 23.32 -5.75 7.31
N VAL A 19 22.48 -6.33 6.46
CA VAL A 19 21.35 -5.65 5.82
C VAL A 19 20.37 -5.13 6.88
N GLY A 20 20.00 -5.98 7.84
CA GLY A 20 19.05 -5.61 8.89
C GLY A 20 19.57 -4.48 9.77
N LYS A 21 20.85 -4.53 10.17
CA LYS A 21 21.49 -3.45 10.93
C LYS A 21 21.54 -2.13 10.17
N GLN A 22 21.85 -2.16 8.87
CA GLN A 22 22.02 -0.96 8.05
C GLN A 22 20.70 -0.34 7.58
N LEU A 23 19.64 -1.14 7.52
CA LEU A 23 18.30 -0.68 7.13
C LEU A 23 17.37 -0.48 8.32
N GLY A 24 17.72 -0.95 9.51
CA GLY A 24 16.83 -0.93 10.69
C GLY A 24 15.61 -1.84 10.51
N LEU A 25 15.76 -2.94 9.77
CA LEU A 25 14.68 -3.87 9.42
C LEU A 25 15.03 -5.29 9.86
N ASP A 26 14.01 -6.08 10.19
CA ASP A 26 14.20 -7.50 10.46
C ASP A 26 14.40 -8.23 9.13
N VAL A 27 15.37 -9.13 9.08
CA VAL A 27 15.65 -9.92 7.88
C VAL A 27 15.48 -11.39 8.20
N GLU A 28 14.51 -12.02 7.55
CA GLU A 28 14.21 -13.44 7.68
C GLU A 28 14.81 -14.19 6.48
N ILE A 29 15.35 -15.39 6.71
CA ILE A 29 15.97 -16.20 5.66
C ILE A 29 15.10 -17.42 5.40
N ALA A 30 14.86 -17.72 4.13
CA ALA A 30 14.22 -18.93 3.65
C ALA A 30 15.19 -19.70 2.74
N GLN A 31 15.43 -20.97 3.05
CA GLN A 31 16.30 -21.82 2.24
C GLN A 31 15.48 -22.47 1.13
N GLY A 32 15.24 -21.70 0.07
CA GLY A 32 14.54 -22.14 -1.13
C GLY A 32 13.02 -22.00 -1.08
N ARG A 33 12.35 -22.60 -2.08
CA ARG A 33 10.94 -22.31 -2.40
C ARG A 33 9.95 -22.66 -1.28
N LYS A 34 10.07 -23.84 -0.66
CA LYS A 34 9.08 -24.31 0.34
C LYS A 34 9.05 -23.38 1.55
N ASP A 35 10.23 -23.03 2.05
CA ASP A 35 10.39 -22.13 3.19
C ASP A 35 9.93 -20.72 2.86
N ALA A 36 10.25 -20.24 1.66
CA ALA A 36 9.83 -18.92 1.20
C ALA A 36 8.31 -18.80 1.15
N LEU A 37 7.62 -19.76 0.52
CA LEU A 37 6.17 -19.77 0.44
C LEU A 37 5.51 -19.93 1.83
N ALA A 38 6.12 -20.71 2.72
CA ALA A 38 5.65 -20.79 4.10
C ALA A 38 5.80 -19.45 4.83
N ALA A 39 6.91 -18.75 4.64
CA ALA A 39 7.17 -17.44 5.22
C ALA A 39 6.20 -16.38 4.71
N LEU A 40 5.94 -16.35 3.41
CA LEU A 40 5.01 -15.42 2.75
C LEU A 40 3.55 -15.63 3.17
N ARG A 41 3.17 -16.86 3.54
CA ARG A 41 1.83 -17.13 4.11
C ARG A 41 1.68 -16.66 5.55
N ARG A 42 2.76 -16.56 6.33
CA ARG A 42 2.70 -16.21 7.75
C ARG A 42 2.51 -14.72 7.98
N LYS A 43 3.15 -13.89 7.16
CA LYS A 43 3.14 -12.43 7.31
C LYS A 43 3.53 -11.75 6.01
N GLU A 44 3.23 -10.46 5.94
CA GLU A 44 3.66 -9.60 4.85
C GLU A 44 5.10 -9.09 5.05
N TYR A 45 5.79 -8.84 3.94
CA TYR A 45 7.15 -8.30 3.91
C TYR A 45 7.18 -7.00 3.11
N LEU A 46 8.18 -6.17 3.35
CA LEU A 46 8.43 -4.98 2.53
C LEU A 46 9.10 -5.34 1.19
N ALA A 47 10.01 -6.30 1.23
CA ALA A 47 10.74 -6.79 0.09
C ALA A 47 11.03 -8.28 0.22
N VAL A 48 11.10 -8.96 -0.92
CA VAL A 48 11.48 -10.36 -1.05
C VAL A 48 12.70 -10.41 -1.95
N LEU A 49 13.86 -10.70 -1.38
CA LEU A 49 15.11 -10.84 -2.11
C LEU A 49 15.23 -12.30 -2.55
N ILE A 50 15.25 -12.53 -3.85
CA ILE A 50 15.37 -13.86 -4.44
C ILE A 50 16.78 -13.96 -5.00
N ASP A 51 17.51 -15.00 -4.59
CA ASP A 51 18.81 -15.28 -5.18
C ASP A 51 18.67 -15.52 -6.68
N GLU A 52 19.42 -14.76 -7.47
CA GLU A 52 19.40 -14.85 -8.93
C GLU A 52 19.78 -16.25 -9.41
N THR A 53 20.73 -16.91 -8.74
CA THR A 53 21.11 -18.29 -9.07
C THR A 53 19.97 -19.26 -8.85
N LEU A 54 19.17 -19.06 -7.80
CA LEU A 54 17.98 -19.88 -7.53
C LEU A 54 16.88 -19.60 -8.56
N ALA A 55 16.71 -18.34 -8.95
CA ALA A 55 15.71 -17.94 -9.94
C ALA A 55 16.05 -18.44 -11.35
N GLU A 56 17.32 -18.43 -11.73
CA GLU A 56 17.78 -18.99 -13.01
C GLU A 56 17.63 -20.51 -13.07
N CYS A 57 17.89 -21.21 -11.95
CA CYS A 57 17.79 -22.68 -11.90
C CYS A 57 16.34 -23.19 -11.96
N ASP A 58 15.39 -22.47 -11.36
CA ASP A 58 13.96 -22.78 -11.41
C ASP A 58 13.12 -21.50 -11.53
N PRO A 59 12.95 -20.98 -12.76
CA PRO A 59 12.21 -19.74 -12.99
C PRO A 59 10.74 -19.83 -12.54
N ALA A 60 10.12 -21.00 -12.74
CA ALA A 60 8.73 -21.22 -12.33
C ALA A 60 8.56 -21.20 -10.80
N ALA A 61 9.58 -21.61 -10.04
CA ALA A 61 9.61 -21.43 -8.61
C ALA A 61 9.72 -19.97 -8.20
N ALA A 62 10.60 -19.21 -8.86
CA ALA A 62 10.78 -17.78 -8.57
C ALA A 62 9.51 -16.99 -8.86
N ASP A 63 8.83 -17.26 -9.97
CA ASP A 63 7.55 -16.64 -10.31
C ASP A 63 6.49 -16.89 -9.24
N LYS A 64 6.37 -18.13 -8.76
CA LYS A 64 5.43 -18.47 -7.66
C LYS A 64 5.75 -17.72 -6.36
N ILE A 65 7.03 -17.49 -6.07
CA ILE A 65 7.45 -16.70 -4.90
C ILE A 65 7.05 -15.23 -5.11
N CYS A 66 7.29 -14.67 -6.30
CA CYS A 66 6.88 -13.31 -6.65
C CYS A 66 5.36 -13.12 -6.58
N GLU A 67 4.57 -14.05 -7.13
CA GLU A 67 3.11 -14.04 -7.04
C GLU A 67 2.62 -14.09 -5.59
N SER A 68 3.31 -14.88 -4.75
CA SER A 68 2.99 -15.01 -3.32
C SER A 68 3.51 -13.85 -2.48
N ALA A 69 4.30 -12.93 -3.05
CA ALA A 69 4.91 -11.81 -2.33
C ALA A 69 3.90 -10.68 -1.99
N GLY A 70 2.71 -10.71 -2.60
CA GLY A 70 1.66 -9.73 -2.35
C GLY A 70 2.11 -8.31 -2.70
N LEU A 71 2.15 -7.41 -1.70
CA LEU A 71 2.59 -6.02 -1.88
C LEU A 71 4.10 -5.82 -1.70
N ALA A 72 4.82 -6.86 -1.27
CA ALA A 72 6.27 -6.81 -1.12
C ALA A 72 6.96 -6.64 -2.47
N ILE A 73 8.09 -5.95 -2.48
CA ILE A 73 8.86 -5.73 -3.71
C ILE A 73 9.74 -6.95 -3.97
N PRO A 74 9.52 -7.72 -5.06
CA PRO A 74 10.45 -8.78 -5.44
C PRO A 74 11.72 -8.15 -6.02
N LEU A 75 12.87 -8.59 -5.54
CA LEU A 75 14.18 -8.18 -6.03
C LEU A 75 15.01 -9.43 -6.30
N GLN A 76 15.44 -9.64 -7.53
CA GLN A 76 16.40 -10.69 -7.86
C GLN A 76 17.81 -10.15 -7.65
N ILE A 77 18.62 -10.85 -6.86
CA ILE A 77 19.94 -10.40 -6.43
C ILE A 77 20.94 -11.53 -6.67
N ASN A 78 21.97 -11.28 -7.46
CA ASN A 78 23.15 -12.13 -7.47
C ASN A 78 23.95 -11.94 -6.17
N PHE A 79 23.74 -12.79 -5.17
CA PHE A 79 24.47 -12.70 -3.91
C PHE A 79 25.96 -13.05 -4.03
N ALA A 80 26.35 -13.82 -5.04
CA ALA A 80 27.76 -14.17 -5.28
C ALA A 80 28.58 -12.97 -5.79
N LEU A 81 27.94 -12.02 -6.49
CA LEU A 81 28.59 -10.82 -7.03
C LEU A 81 28.26 -9.54 -6.25
N SER A 82 27.19 -9.56 -5.43
CA SER A 82 26.72 -8.38 -4.70
C SER A 82 27.33 -8.31 -3.31
N GLY A 83 28.31 -7.43 -3.13
CA GLY A 83 28.76 -7.03 -1.80
C GLY A 83 27.65 -6.32 -1.00
N ALA A 84 27.70 -6.39 0.33
CA ALA A 84 26.65 -5.86 1.22
C ALA A 84 26.27 -4.39 0.93
N ALA A 85 27.25 -3.53 0.60
CA ALA A 85 27.00 -2.13 0.29
C ALA A 85 26.14 -1.93 -0.97
N ARG A 86 26.34 -2.76 -2.00
CA ARG A 86 25.53 -2.73 -3.23
C ARG A 86 24.11 -3.19 -2.93
N LEU A 87 23.97 -4.31 -2.23
CA LEU A 87 22.69 -4.86 -1.81
C LEU A 87 21.85 -3.84 -1.03
N ILE A 88 22.44 -3.19 -0.04
CA ILE A 88 21.75 -2.17 0.78
C ILE A 88 21.26 -1.00 -0.09
N ARG A 89 22.05 -0.55 -1.06
CA ARG A 89 21.67 0.54 -1.97
C ARG A 89 20.49 0.14 -2.86
N GLU A 90 20.51 -1.07 -3.40
CA GLU A 90 19.45 -1.60 -4.24
C GLU A 90 18.14 -1.73 -3.45
N ILE A 91 18.18 -2.33 -2.26
CA ILE A 91 17.00 -2.45 -1.38
C ILE A 91 16.46 -1.07 -1.01
N ARG A 92 17.31 -0.13 -0.60
CA ARG A 92 16.89 1.22 -0.21
C ARG A 92 16.23 1.96 -1.38
N SER A 93 16.82 1.88 -2.57
CA SER A 93 16.26 2.47 -3.78
C SER A 93 14.88 1.91 -4.09
N ALA A 94 14.73 0.57 -4.02
CA ALA A 94 13.45 -0.09 -4.23
C ALA A 94 12.38 0.34 -3.22
N LEU A 95 12.72 0.36 -1.93
CA LEU A 95 11.82 0.79 -0.85
C LEU A 95 11.37 2.24 -1.05
N HIS A 96 12.28 3.17 -1.33
CA HIS A 96 11.91 4.56 -1.59
C HIS A 96 11.06 4.73 -2.85
N ARG A 97 11.33 3.95 -3.91
CA ARG A 97 10.49 3.95 -5.10
C ARG A 97 9.06 3.52 -4.75
N ARG A 98 8.91 2.42 -4.02
CA ARG A 98 7.61 1.89 -3.60
C ARG A 98 6.85 2.86 -2.70
N GLU A 99 7.54 3.50 -1.77
CA GLU A 99 6.94 4.52 -0.90
C GLU A 99 6.37 5.69 -1.71
N ARG A 100 7.13 6.20 -2.69
CA ARG A 100 6.68 7.26 -3.59
C ARG A 100 5.49 6.84 -4.44
N GLU A 101 5.55 5.65 -5.04
CA GLU A 101 4.45 5.09 -5.84
C GLU A 101 3.18 4.91 -5.01
N GLN A 102 3.30 4.39 -3.79
CA GLN A 102 2.16 4.20 -2.88
C GLN A 102 1.58 5.54 -2.44
N ALA A 103 2.41 6.55 -2.17
CA ALA A 103 1.94 7.89 -1.85
C ALA A 103 1.15 8.51 -3.00
N LEU A 104 1.64 8.37 -4.24
CA LEU A 104 0.93 8.84 -5.44
C LEU A 104 -0.39 8.09 -5.65
N ALA A 105 -0.38 6.76 -5.53
CA ALA A 105 -1.58 5.93 -5.68
C ALA A 105 -2.64 6.27 -4.62
N ARG A 106 -2.25 6.47 -3.36
CA ARG A 106 -3.15 6.89 -2.28
C ARG A 106 -3.78 8.24 -2.57
N ARG A 107 -3.00 9.21 -3.06
CA ARG A 107 -3.52 10.53 -3.43
C ARG A 107 -4.50 10.45 -4.60
N ALA A 108 -4.18 9.67 -5.63
CA ALA A 108 -5.08 9.46 -6.77
C ALA A 108 -6.39 8.79 -6.35
N ALA A 109 -6.33 7.75 -5.51
CA ALA A 109 -7.50 7.07 -4.99
C ALA A 109 -8.37 8.00 -4.14
N ALA A 110 -7.77 8.81 -3.25
CA ALA A 110 -8.49 9.79 -2.45
C ALA A 110 -9.21 10.83 -3.33
N ALA A 111 -8.53 11.37 -4.34
CA ALA A 111 -9.11 12.33 -5.27
C ALA A 111 -10.28 11.74 -6.08
N ALA A 112 -10.18 10.48 -6.51
CA ALA A 112 -11.25 9.79 -7.21
C ALA A 112 -12.51 9.63 -6.33
N ILE A 113 -12.32 9.17 -5.09
CA ILE A 113 -13.40 9.02 -4.11
C ILE A 113 -14.04 10.39 -3.79
N GLU A 114 -13.21 11.42 -3.59
CA GLU A 114 -13.69 12.77 -3.32
C GLU A 114 -14.56 13.32 -4.46
N ALA A 115 -14.15 13.11 -5.71
CA ALA A 115 -14.91 13.52 -6.88
C ALA A 115 -16.26 12.80 -6.99
N GLU A 116 -16.29 11.49 -6.74
CA GLU A 116 -17.52 10.68 -6.75
C GLU A 116 -18.49 11.12 -5.64
N LEU A 117 -17.97 11.35 -4.43
CA LEU A 117 -18.77 11.84 -3.30
C LEU A 117 -19.32 13.24 -3.55
N LYS A 118 -18.53 14.17 -4.09
CA LYS A 118 -19.00 15.52 -4.45
C LYS A 118 -20.17 15.46 -5.43
N THR A 119 -20.06 14.61 -6.45
CA THR A 119 -21.12 14.40 -7.45
C THR A 119 -22.38 13.84 -6.81
N THR A 120 -22.25 12.79 -5.99
CA THR A 120 -23.38 12.14 -5.31
C THR A 120 -24.08 13.10 -4.34
N VAL A 121 -23.31 13.84 -3.54
CA VAL A 121 -23.84 14.83 -2.59
C VAL A 121 -24.53 15.99 -3.30
N ALA A 122 -23.98 16.48 -4.42
CA ALA A 122 -24.65 17.49 -5.23
C ALA A 122 -26.01 17.00 -5.74
N GLY A 123 -26.08 15.73 -6.18
CA GLY A 123 -27.33 15.08 -6.56
C GLY A 123 -28.34 15.00 -5.41
N LEU A 124 -27.91 14.54 -4.23
CA LEU A 124 -28.77 14.45 -3.03
C LEU A 124 -29.33 15.81 -2.62
N LEU A 125 -28.49 16.86 -2.64
CA LEU A 125 -28.92 18.23 -2.34
C LEU A 125 -29.97 18.72 -3.34
N LEU A 126 -29.71 18.52 -4.64
CA LEU A 126 -30.64 18.92 -5.70
C LEU A 126 -31.98 18.20 -5.57
N GLN A 127 -31.97 16.88 -5.37
CA GLN A 127 -33.21 16.10 -5.21
C GLN A 127 -33.97 16.48 -3.95
N SER A 128 -33.28 16.74 -2.84
CA SER A 128 -33.91 17.21 -1.60
C SER A 128 -34.56 18.59 -1.77
N GLN A 129 -33.90 19.50 -2.49
CA GLN A 129 -34.44 20.83 -2.80
C GLN A 129 -35.64 20.76 -3.75
N LEU A 130 -35.58 19.93 -4.79
CA LEU A 130 -36.69 19.73 -5.72
C LEU A 130 -37.91 19.14 -5.01
N ALA A 131 -37.71 18.15 -4.13
CA ALA A 131 -38.77 17.59 -3.31
C ALA A 131 -39.39 18.65 -2.39
N LEU A 132 -38.58 19.44 -1.69
CA LEU A 132 -39.05 20.52 -0.79
C LEU A 132 -39.83 21.62 -1.51
N ASN A 133 -39.53 21.89 -2.79
CA ASN A 133 -40.20 22.90 -3.60
C ASN A 133 -41.46 22.38 -4.32
N GLY A 134 -41.73 21.06 -4.28
CA GLY A 134 -42.93 20.45 -4.84
C GLY A 134 -44.18 20.77 -4.02
N SER A 135 -45.33 20.95 -4.68
CA SER A 135 -46.60 21.38 -4.03
C SER A 135 -47.29 20.35 -3.11
N GLU A 136 -46.78 19.12 -2.98
CA GLU A 136 -47.49 18.02 -2.29
C GLU A 136 -46.67 17.34 -1.16
N VAL A 137 -45.78 18.07 -0.48
CA VAL A 137 -45.02 17.47 0.64
C VAL A 137 -45.73 17.68 1.97
N ALA A 138 -46.10 16.57 2.62
CA ALA A 138 -46.64 16.61 3.97
C ALA A 138 -45.61 17.23 4.96
N PRO A 139 -46.04 18.07 5.93
CA PRO A 139 -45.14 18.78 6.85
C PRO A 139 -44.05 17.93 7.53
N PRO A 140 -44.34 16.73 8.07
CA PRO A 140 -43.30 15.91 8.72
C PRO A 140 -42.28 15.34 7.73
N VAL A 141 -42.63 15.19 6.45
CA VAL A 141 -41.70 14.73 5.41
C VAL A 141 -40.78 15.88 4.98
N ALA A 142 -41.31 17.10 4.90
CA ALA A 142 -40.51 18.29 4.60
C ALA A 142 -39.44 18.55 5.67
N GLU A 143 -39.75 18.36 6.95
CA GLU A 143 -38.78 18.51 8.03
C GLU A 143 -37.62 17.51 7.92
N ARG A 144 -37.93 16.24 7.64
CA ARG A 144 -36.90 15.20 7.41
C ARG A 144 -36.04 15.50 6.18
N LEU A 145 -36.62 15.99 5.09
CA LEU A 145 -35.89 16.37 3.88
C LEU A 145 -34.96 17.56 4.10
N ARG A 146 -35.33 18.52 4.96
CA ARG A 146 -34.42 19.60 5.37
C ARG A 146 -33.21 19.07 6.14
N VAL A 147 -33.42 18.16 7.08
CA VAL A 147 -32.30 17.52 7.82
C VAL A 147 -31.36 16.78 6.86
N VAL A 148 -31.89 16.05 5.87
CA VAL A 148 -31.07 15.37 4.85
C VAL A 148 -30.28 16.38 4.02
N ALA A 149 -30.90 17.48 3.60
CA ALA A 149 -30.22 18.55 2.86
C ALA A 149 -29.11 19.21 3.70
N ASP A 150 -29.35 19.45 4.99
CA ASP A 150 -28.36 20.04 5.89
C ASP A 150 -27.17 19.11 6.11
N LEU A 151 -27.41 17.81 6.33
CA LEU A 151 -26.36 16.80 6.47
C LEU A 151 -25.53 16.66 5.18
N ALA A 152 -26.18 16.61 4.02
CA ALA A 152 -25.50 16.59 2.72
C ALA A 152 -24.70 17.89 2.49
N GLY A 153 -25.21 19.03 2.93
CA GLY A 153 -24.51 20.32 2.88
C GLY A 153 -23.27 20.37 3.77
N CYS A 154 -23.34 19.80 4.98
CA CYS A 154 -22.20 19.63 5.86
C CYS A 154 -21.12 18.73 5.22
N LEU A 155 -21.52 17.58 4.66
CA LEU A 155 -20.60 16.67 3.99
C LEU A 155 -19.93 17.33 2.77
N ARG A 156 -20.67 18.11 1.98
CA ARG A 156 -20.11 18.86 0.84
C ARG A 156 -19.04 19.87 1.27
N ARG A 157 -19.24 20.54 2.41
CA ARG A 157 -18.25 21.48 2.96
C ARG A 157 -16.99 20.76 3.39
N GLN A 158 -17.12 19.66 4.12
CA GLN A 158 -15.98 18.83 4.55
C GLN A 158 -15.19 18.26 3.36
N LEU A 159 -15.87 17.85 2.28
CA LEU A 159 -15.22 17.37 1.05
C LEU A 159 -14.57 18.49 0.22
N SER A 160 -14.99 19.75 0.41
CA SER A 160 -14.45 20.91 -0.32
C SER A 160 -13.31 21.58 0.41
N GLU A 161 -13.14 21.32 1.71
CA GLU A 161 -11.95 21.73 2.45
C GLU A 161 -10.76 20.91 1.95
N PRO A 162 -9.63 21.56 1.57
CA PRO A 162 -8.43 20.82 1.23
C PRO A 162 -8.03 20.01 2.47
N LEU A 163 -7.85 18.70 2.28
CA LEU A 163 -7.36 17.80 3.31
C LEU A 163 -5.93 18.24 3.69
N ALA A 164 -5.82 19.26 4.53
CA ALA A 164 -4.55 19.71 5.07
C ALA A 164 -3.93 18.51 5.76
N ALA A 165 -2.74 18.16 5.30
CA ALA A 165 -1.99 16.97 5.68
C ALA A 165 -2.04 16.74 7.20
N SER A 166 -2.98 15.89 7.63
CA SER A 166 -3.01 15.33 8.98
C SER A 166 -2.00 14.18 9.06
N GLY A 167 -0.79 14.45 8.57
CA GLY A 167 0.40 13.63 8.77
C GLY A 167 1.28 14.40 9.74
N GLN A 168 0.90 14.36 11.03
CA GLN A 168 1.76 14.84 12.10
C GLN A 168 3.11 14.11 12.00
N THR A 169 4.14 14.92 11.74
CA THR A 169 5.52 14.65 12.09
C THR A 169 5.58 14.25 13.56
N VAL A 170 5.88 12.98 13.83
CA VAL A 170 6.33 12.56 15.15
C VAL A 170 7.86 12.58 15.11
N HIS A 171 8.42 13.43 15.97
CA HIS A 171 9.84 13.60 16.27
C HIS A 171 10.48 12.32 16.83
#